data_AF-A0A8S1GYA3-F1
#
_entry.id   AF-A0A8S1GYA3-F1
#
_cell.length_a   1.000
_cell.length_b   1.000
_cell.length_c   1.000
_cell.angle_alpha   90.00
_cell.angle_beta   90.00
_cell.angle_gamma   90.00
#
_symmetry.space_group_name_H-M   'P 1'
#
loop_
_entity.id
_entity.type
_entity.pdbx_description
1 polymer ?
#
loop_
_entity_poly.entity_id
_entity_poly.type
_entity_poly.pdbx_seq_one_letter_code
_entity_poly.pdbx_strand_id
1 'polypeptide(L)'
;MSSSYSANGRRRPLTRTEAEERVLDKISREAEARMRMKRETREQARQNRYAYLEKKVEEDAEVYRQDAASTSNGYGSPSCAEKKELHVRKKVMELQDRVQQAMFFCIHSSTMKKSSLLYEVDLLKDELEEKEASLNLTNKECRNLTTEVKALRRTVEALHHTQNQLKAEIAHRDQLIQDNGLVLVEQEAEGSEESSATNAASTQIPTGPLLFSLETIRLVERVVPGTATLDQKIQKLVDMNKKMRKDYEEMEQTIYSQRVARNNREAASSVSNGAGVDDVNKDAVKQLAEIKLKMQDLERENTNHQGNVIRMEGQMKRFKTNADTAEKELTELKTQMRQLKKELRDKENLLDEAKETNKHLQSRMEKMRNQRTGRPV
;
A
#
# COMPACT_ATOMS: atom_id res chain seq x y z
N MET A 1 -10.65 -49.14 4.30
CA MET A 1 -10.04 -47.99 3.60
C MET A 1 -10.60 -46.73 4.22
N SER A 2 -9.82 -46.03 5.05
CA SER A 2 -10.15 -44.68 5.54
C SER A 2 -8.85 -43.90 5.61
N SER A 3 -8.69 -42.96 4.67
CA SER A 3 -7.49 -42.13 4.50
C SER A 3 -7.57 -40.91 5.42
N SER A 4 -6.68 -40.84 6.41
CA SER A 4 -6.49 -39.66 7.25
C SER A 4 -5.39 -38.77 6.64
N TYR A 5 -5.81 -37.68 5.99
CA TYR A 5 -4.88 -36.62 5.59
C TYR A 5 -4.45 -35.81 6.82
N SER A 6 -3.24 -36.06 7.30
CA SER A 6 -2.58 -35.21 8.28
C SER A 6 -2.10 -33.94 7.58
N ALA A 7 -2.86 -32.86 7.70
CA ALA A 7 -2.44 -31.53 7.26
C ALA A 7 -1.38 -30.98 8.24
N ASN A 8 -0.11 -31.27 7.96
CA ASN A 8 1.00 -30.59 8.59
C ASN A 8 1.01 -29.11 8.17
N GLY A 9 0.34 -28.27 8.95
CA GLY A 9 0.39 -26.83 8.83
C GLY A 9 1.81 -26.31 9.07
N ARG A 10 2.55 -26.04 7.99
CA ARG A 10 3.76 -25.21 8.03
C ARG A 10 3.38 -23.85 8.61
N ARG A 11 3.77 -23.59 9.87
CA ARG A 11 3.66 -22.27 10.46
C ARG A 11 4.50 -21.31 9.63
N ARG A 12 3.85 -20.29 9.05
CA ARG A 12 4.53 -19.15 8.43
C ARG A 12 5.46 -18.51 9.46
N PRO A 13 6.69 -18.11 9.08
CA PRO A 13 7.57 -17.41 10.00
C PRO A 13 6.90 -16.08 10.35
N LEU A 14 6.63 -15.87 11.64
CA LEU A 14 6.17 -14.60 12.16
C LEU A 14 7.20 -13.54 11.80
N THR A 15 6.75 -12.49 11.12
CA THR A 15 7.61 -11.34 10.83
C THR A 15 7.99 -10.68 12.16
N ARG A 16 9.20 -10.12 12.25
CA ARG A 16 9.73 -9.51 13.49
C ARG A 16 8.75 -8.50 14.12
N THR A 17 7.99 -7.80 13.29
CA THR A 17 6.94 -6.85 13.68
C THR A 17 5.76 -7.52 14.40
N GLU A 18 5.29 -8.68 13.95
CA GLU A 18 4.18 -9.42 14.58
C GLU A 18 4.58 -10.05 15.93
N ALA A 19 5.85 -10.43 16.06
CA ALA A 19 6.39 -10.94 17.32
C ALA A 19 6.53 -9.81 18.35
N GLU A 20 7.00 -8.63 17.93
CA GLU A 20 7.10 -7.43 18.78
C GLU A 20 5.72 -6.93 19.21
N GLU A 21 4.73 -6.92 18.31
CA GLU A 21 3.35 -6.55 18.61
C GLU A 21 2.73 -7.45 19.69
N ARG A 22 2.90 -8.78 19.58
CA ARG A 22 2.42 -9.74 20.59
C ARG A 22 3.06 -9.55 21.97
N VAL A 23 4.32 -9.13 22.02
CA VAL A 23 5.01 -8.82 23.27
C VAL A 23 4.45 -7.55 23.90
N LEU A 24 4.22 -6.50 23.10
CA LEU A 24 3.59 -5.26 23.57
C LEU A 24 2.17 -5.52 24.10
N ASP A 25 1.39 -6.34 23.41
CA ASP A 25 0.04 -6.74 23.79
C ASP A 25 0.01 -7.48 25.14
N LYS A 26 1.02 -8.33 25.37
CA LYS A 26 1.19 -9.05 26.63
C LYS A 26 1.59 -8.11 27.76
N ILE A 27 2.48 -7.15 27.50
CA ILE A 27 2.89 -6.14 28.48
C ILE A 27 1.70 -5.26 28.87
N SER A 28 0.88 -4.81 27.91
CA SER A 28 -0.32 -4.02 28.16
C SER A 28 -1.32 -4.78 29.04
N ARG A 29 -1.63 -6.04 28.69
CA ARG A 29 -2.52 -6.91 29.51
C ARG A 29 -1.97 -7.17 30.91
N GLU A 30 -0.66 -7.36 31.04
CA GLU A 30 -0.03 -7.56 32.34
C GLU A 30 -0.06 -6.28 33.19
N ALA A 31 0.12 -5.11 32.58
CA ALA A 31 -0.02 -3.83 33.25
C ALA A 31 -1.46 -3.57 33.72
N GLU A 32 -2.45 -3.88 32.88
CA GLU A 32 -3.87 -3.81 33.26
C GLU A 32 -4.20 -4.78 34.40
N ALA A 33 -3.71 -6.02 34.34
CA ALA A 33 -3.92 -7.00 35.40
C ALA A 33 -3.29 -6.55 36.73
N ARG A 34 -2.09 -5.96 36.69
CA ARG A 34 -1.45 -5.38 37.89
C ARG A 34 -2.26 -4.21 38.45
N MET A 35 -2.79 -3.34 37.60
CA MET A 35 -3.66 -2.25 38.04
C MET A 35 -4.97 -2.79 38.63
N ARG A 36 -5.55 -3.84 38.06
CA ARG A 36 -6.73 -4.52 38.59
C ARG A 36 -6.47 -5.13 39.97
N MET A 37 -5.36 -5.84 40.16
CA MET A 37 -4.97 -6.37 41.47
C MET A 37 -4.76 -5.25 42.49
N LYS A 38 -4.20 -4.11 42.07
CA LYS A 38 -4.07 -2.92 42.91
C LYS A 38 -5.44 -2.35 43.31
N ARG A 39 -6.43 -2.38 42.41
CA ARG A 39 -7.82 -1.99 42.73
C ARG A 39 -8.45 -2.94 43.74
N GLU A 40 -8.34 -4.24 43.51
CA GLU A 40 -8.92 -5.27 44.39
C GLU A 40 -8.29 -5.23 45.79
N THR A 41 -6.97 -5.05 45.89
CA THR A 41 -6.29 -4.90 47.19
C THR A 41 -6.67 -3.62 47.92
N ARG A 42 -6.80 -2.49 47.21
CA ARG A 42 -7.34 -1.25 47.79
C ARG A 42 -8.76 -1.45 48.29
N GLU A 43 -9.60 -2.15 47.54
CA GLU A 43 -10.99 -2.47 47.93
C GLU A 43 -11.07 -3.38 49.16
N GLN A 44 -10.24 -4.41 49.23
CA GLN A 44 -10.14 -5.27 50.41
C GLN A 44 -9.63 -4.49 51.63
N ALA A 45 -8.68 -3.57 51.46
CA ALA A 45 -8.24 -2.70 52.54
C ALA A 45 -9.37 -1.77 53.02
N ARG A 46 -10.22 -1.28 52.11
CA ARG A 46 -11.43 -0.50 52.44
C ARG A 46 -12.42 -1.33 53.24
N GLN A 47 -12.73 -2.55 52.80
CA GLN A 47 -13.64 -3.46 53.50
C GLN A 47 -13.14 -3.79 54.91
N ASN A 48 -11.85 -4.10 55.05
CA ASN A 48 -11.24 -4.36 56.37
C ASN A 48 -11.31 -3.16 57.30
N ARG A 49 -11.08 -1.94 56.78
CA ARG A 49 -11.17 -0.71 57.57
C ARG A 49 -12.61 -0.43 58.01
N TYR A 50 -13.58 -0.65 57.13
CA TYR A 50 -15.00 -0.48 57.46
C TYR A 50 -15.43 -1.46 58.55
N ALA A 51 -15.08 -2.74 58.42
CA ALA A 51 -15.36 -3.76 59.43
C ALA A 51 -14.66 -3.47 60.77
N TYR A 52 -13.42 -2.97 60.75
CA TYR A 52 -12.72 -2.56 61.98
C TYR A 52 -13.42 -1.41 62.69
N LEU A 53 -13.90 -0.41 61.94
CA LEU A 53 -14.64 0.72 62.50
C LEU A 53 -16.00 0.28 63.05
N GLU A 54 -16.72 -0.57 62.35
CA GLU A 54 -17.99 -1.16 62.82
C GLU A 54 -17.79 -1.94 64.12
N LYS A 55 -16.75 -2.79 64.18
CA LYS A 55 -16.42 -3.54 65.39
C LYS A 55 -16.07 -2.62 66.56
N LYS A 56 -15.25 -1.59 66.32
CA LYS A 56 -14.87 -0.62 67.35
C LYS A 56 -16.08 0.17 67.87
N VAL A 57 -17.04 0.47 66.99
CA VAL A 57 -18.30 1.10 67.37
C VAL A 57 -19.12 0.19 68.29
N GLU A 58 -19.22 -1.11 67.98
CA GLU A 58 -19.93 -2.07 68.83
C GLU A 58 -19.23 -2.24 70.19
N GLU A 59 -17.89 -2.34 70.21
CA GLU A 59 -17.09 -2.42 71.43
C GLU A 59 -17.27 -1.18 72.34
N ASP A 60 -17.19 0.03 71.77
CA ASP A 60 -17.39 1.28 72.53
C ASP A 60 -18.83 1.37 73.07
N ALA A 61 -19.82 0.84 72.34
CA ALA A 61 -21.22 0.77 72.79
C ALA A 61 -21.43 -0.28 73.89
N GLU A 62 -20.71 -1.40 73.86
CA GLU A 62 -20.70 -2.41 74.91
C GLU A 62 -20.09 -1.89 76.21
N VAL A 63 -18.94 -1.21 76.15
CA VAL A 63 -18.30 -0.58 77.33
C VAL A 63 -19.25 0.42 77.98
N TYR A 64 -19.92 1.25 77.19
CA TYR A 64 -20.92 2.18 77.71
C TYR A 64 -22.11 1.48 78.38
N ARG A 65 -22.62 0.38 77.79
CA ARG A 65 -23.69 -0.44 78.40
C ARG A 65 -23.26 -1.07 79.72
N GLN A 66 -21.99 -1.46 79.84
CA GLN A 66 -21.44 -2.09 81.04
C GLN A 66 -21.23 -1.08 82.18
N ASP A 67 -20.65 0.09 81.88
CA ASP A 67 -20.44 1.17 82.86
C ASP A 67 -21.78 1.73 83.41
N ALA A 68 -22.81 1.82 82.56
CA ALA A 68 -24.15 2.22 82.96
C ALA A 68 -24.88 1.18 83.83
N ALA A 69 -24.55 -0.11 83.70
CA ALA A 69 -25.14 -1.17 84.52
C ALA A 69 -24.50 -1.27 85.92
N SER A 70 -23.18 -1.00 86.02
CA SER A 70 -22.41 -1.09 87.26
C SER A 70 -22.71 -0.01 88.30
N THR A 71 -23.34 1.10 87.93
CA THR A 71 -23.69 2.22 88.84
C THR A 71 -25.01 2.01 89.62
N SER A 72 -25.73 0.90 89.43
CA SER A 72 -27.09 0.71 89.96
C SER A 72 -27.23 -0.02 91.31
N ASN A 73 -26.15 -0.55 91.91
CA ASN A 73 -26.27 -1.36 93.14
C ASN A 73 -25.77 -0.66 94.41
N GLY A 74 -26.71 -0.17 95.22
CA GLY A 74 -26.46 0.28 96.59
C GLY A 74 -27.76 0.58 97.35
N TYR A 75 -28.33 -0.42 98.02
CA TYR A 75 -29.53 -0.28 98.85
C TYR A 75 -29.14 -0.06 100.33
N GLY A 76 -29.60 1.06 100.90
CA GLY A 76 -29.61 1.35 102.34
C GLY A 76 -30.68 2.40 102.64
N SER A 77 -31.55 2.14 103.63
CA SER A 77 -32.76 2.92 103.90
C SER A 77 -32.45 4.21 104.70
N PRO A 78 -32.79 5.43 104.23
CA PRO A 78 -32.44 6.67 104.95
C PRO A 78 -33.63 7.52 105.44
N SER A 79 -33.32 8.40 106.40
CA SER A 79 -34.19 9.41 107.04
C SER A 79 -34.57 10.59 106.11
N CYS A 80 -35.54 11.42 106.50
CA CYS A 80 -36.16 12.48 105.68
C CYS A 80 -35.17 13.55 105.12
N ALA A 81 -34.09 13.85 105.84
CA ALA A 81 -33.03 14.77 105.38
C ALA A 81 -32.07 14.09 104.37
N GLU A 82 -31.71 12.83 104.61
CA GLU A 82 -30.89 12.02 103.71
C GLU A 82 -31.61 11.74 102.37
N LYS A 83 -32.95 11.68 102.35
CA LYS A 83 -33.73 11.55 101.11
C LYS A 83 -33.51 12.71 100.14
N LYS A 84 -33.37 13.95 100.63
CA LYS A 84 -33.12 15.13 99.78
C LYS A 84 -31.68 15.13 99.25
N GLU A 85 -30.71 14.78 100.08
CA GLU A 85 -29.31 14.64 99.67
C GLU A 85 -29.11 13.50 98.67
N LEU A 86 -29.74 12.35 98.91
CA LEU A 86 -29.79 11.22 97.98
C LEU A 86 -30.46 11.61 96.65
N HIS A 87 -31.53 12.40 96.69
CA HIS A 87 -32.20 12.88 95.47
C HIS A 87 -31.33 13.84 94.66
N VAL A 88 -30.63 14.76 95.32
CA VAL A 88 -29.67 15.67 94.67
C VAL A 88 -28.50 14.88 94.09
N ARG A 89 -27.93 13.92 94.83
CA ARG A 89 -26.87 13.02 94.32
C ARG A 89 -27.33 12.21 93.10
N LYS A 90 -28.54 11.66 93.14
CA LYS A 90 -29.17 10.98 91.98
C LYS A 90 -29.35 11.92 90.79
N LYS A 91 -29.75 13.18 91.03
CA LYS A 91 -29.93 14.15 89.94
C LYS A 91 -28.61 14.63 89.34
N VAL A 92 -27.58 14.80 90.17
CA VAL A 92 -26.21 15.09 89.72
C VAL A 92 -25.68 13.94 88.88
N MET A 93 -25.88 12.68 89.32
CA MET A 93 -25.56 11.50 88.50
C MET A 93 -26.34 11.48 87.18
N GLU A 94 -27.67 11.68 87.21
CA GLU A 94 -28.48 11.70 85.98
C GLU A 94 -28.04 12.81 84.99
N LEU A 95 -27.67 13.99 85.50
CA LEU A 95 -27.16 15.09 84.68
C LEU A 95 -25.75 14.80 84.16
N GLN A 96 -24.90 14.18 84.97
CA GLN A 96 -23.57 13.74 84.57
C GLN A 96 -23.65 12.68 83.47
N ASP A 97 -24.51 11.67 83.62
CA ASP A 97 -24.77 10.64 82.62
C ASP A 97 -25.32 11.26 81.33
N ARG A 98 -26.25 12.23 81.44
CA ARG A 98 -26.80 12.91 80.26
C ARG A 98 -25.75 13.74 79.52
N VAL A 99 -24.85 14.42 80.23
CA VAL A 99 -23.73 15.17 79.62
C VAL A 99 -22.72 14.22 78.97
N GLN A 100 -22.38 13.11 79.64
CA GLN A 100 -21.49 12.09 79.08
C GLN A 100 -22.10 11.42 77.83
N GLN A 101 -23.39 11.11 77.86
CA GLN A 101 -24.10 10.54 76.71
C GLN A 101 -24.16 11.51 75.52
N ALA A 102 -24.42 12.80 75.78
CA ALA A 102 -24.38 13.83 74.75
C ALA A 102 -22.97 13.99 74.16
N MET A 103 -21.94 13.98 75.01
CA MET A 103 -20.55 14.05 74.58
C MET A 103 -20.14 12.85 73.73
N PHE A 104 -20.51 11.64 74.16
CA PHE A 104 -20.30 10.40 73.38
C PHE A 104 -20.98 10.49 72.01
N PHE A 105 -22.26 10.88 71.96
CA PHE A 105 -22.99 10.99 70.70
C PHE A 105 -22.40 12.04 69.76
N CYS A 106 -21.97 13.20 70.27
CA CYS A 106 -21.31 14.24 69.46
C CYS A 106 -19.98 13.77 68.89
N ILE A 107 -19.14 13.11 69.70
CA ILE A 107 -17.85 12.57 69.24
C ILE A 107 -18.07 11.44 68.24
N HIS A 108 -19.02 10.54 68.53
CA HIS A 108 -19.38 9.41 67.67
C HIS A 108 -19.89 9.89 66.31
N SER A 109 -20.90 10.78 66.29
CA SER A 109 -21.46 11.35 65.06
C SER A 109 -20.40 12.11 64.25
N SER A 110 -19.52 12.88 64.91
CA SER A 110 -18.42 13.59 64.25
C SER A 110 -17.41 12.62 63.63
N THR A 111 -17.03 11.56 64.35
CA THR A 111 -16.06 10.58 63.89
C THR A 111 -16.61 9.76 62.73
N MET A 112 -17.88 9.35 62.81
CA MET A 112 -18.55 8.62 61.75
C MET A 112 -18.67 9.47 60.47
N LYS A 113 -19.05 10.75 60.60
CA LYS A 113 -19.10 11.69 59.47
C LYS A 113 -17.72 11.95 58.84
N LYS A 114 -16.68 12.13 59.66
CA LYS A 114 -15.30 12.27 59.17
C LYS A 114 -14.82 11.03 58.43
N SER A 115 -15.13 9.84 58.95
CA SER A 115 -14.77 8.57 58.30
C SER A 115 -15.49 8.39 56.96
N SER A 116 -16.77 8.74 56.88
CA SER A 116 -17.55 8.71 55.64
C SER A 116 -16.98 9.66 54.58
N LEU A 117 -16.68 10.91 54.96
CA LEU A 117 -16.08 11.88 54.03
C LEU A 117 -14.68 11.46 53.58
N LEU A 118 -13.87 10.86 54.46
CA LEU A 118 -12.55 10.37 54.07
C LEU A 118 -12.65 9.23 53.05
N TYR A 119 -13.64 8.35 53.20
CA TYR A 119 -13.93 7.30 52.21
C TYR A 119 -14.34 7.88 50.86
N GLU A 120 -15.21 8.90 50.84
CA GLU A 120 -15.61 9.59 49.62
C GLU A 120 -14.42 10.27 48.93
N VAL A 121 -13.54 10.92 49.69
CA VAL A 121 -12.30 11.51 49.16
C VAL A 121 -11.39 10.44 48.54
N ASP A 122 -11.25 9.28 49.16
CA ASP A 122 -10.40 8.20 48.64
C ASP A 122 -10.99 7.58 47.36
N LEU A 123 -12.32 7.45 47.26
CA LEU A 123 -13.00 7.05 46.02
C LEU A 123 -12.76 8.05 44.88
N LEU A 124 -12.94 9.34 45.16
CA LEU A 124 -12.73 10.39 44.17
C LEU A 124 -11.27 10.45 43.69
N LYS A 125 -10.30 10.16 44.56
CA LYS A 125 -8.88 10.04 44.16
C LYS A 125 -8.64 8.84 43.24
N ASP A 126 -9.22 7.68 43.54
CA ASP A 126 -9.11 6.50 42.68
C ASP A 126 -9.73 6.77 41.29
N GLU A 127 -10.91 7.41 41.25
CA GLU A 127 -11.55 7.82 39.99
C GLU A 127 -10.68 8.82 39.21
N LEU A 128 -10.08 9.78 39.90
CA LEU A 128 -9.16 10.75 39.28
C LEU A 128 -7.92 10.06 38.70
N GLU A 129 -7.28 9.15 39.45
CA GLU A 129 -6.15 8.33 38.95
C GLU A 129 -6.56 7.53 37.70
N GLU A 130 -7.77 6.97 37.66
CA GLU A 130 -8.26 6.23 36.49
C GLU A 130 -8.51 7.14 35.28
N LYS A 131 -9.13 8.30 35.49
CA LYS A 131 -9.35 9.28 34.43
C LYS A 131 -8.04 9.83 33.88
N GLU A 132 -7.04 10.06 34.72
CA GLU A 132 -5.69 10.45 34.29
C GLU A 132 -5.02 9.36 33.45
N ALA A 133 -5.12 8.09 33.86
CA ALA A 133 -4.58 6.98 33.08
C ALA A 133 -5.25 6.87 31.70
N SER A 134 -6.59 6.98 31.65
CA SER A 134 -7.36 6.97 30.40
C SER A 134 -7.00 8.16 29.49
N LEU A 135 -6.85 9.35 30.05
CA LEU A 135 -6.42 10.55 29.33
C LEU A 135 -5.01 10.38 28.73
N ASN A 136 -4.10 9.78 29.48
CA ASN A 136 -2.74 9.52 29.01
C ASN A 136 -2.70 8.52 27.85
N LEU A 137 -3.53 7.47 27.91
CA LEU A 137 -3.64 6.48 26.83
C LEU A 137 -4.20 7.12 25.56
N THR A 138 -5.33 7.81 25.66
CA THR A 138 -5.96 8.51 24.53
C THR A 138 -5.03 9.56 23.92
N ASN A 139 -4.29 10.33 24.73
CA ASN A 139 -3.28 11.26 24.22
C ASN A 139 -2.15 10.56 23.44
N LYS A 140 -1.73 9.36 23.87
CA LYS A 140 -0.73 8.57 23.14
C LYS A 140 -1.28 8.08 21.80
N GLU A 141 -2.51 7.59 21.79
CA GLU A 141 -3.20 7.18 20.55
C GLU A 141 -3.36 8.35 19.58
N CYS A 142 -3.80 9.53 20.05
CA CYS A 142 -3.89 10.72 19.22
C CYS A 142 -2.54 11.11 18.60
N ARG A 143 -1.43 11.00 19.36
CA ARG A 143 -0.08 11.25 18.83
C ARG A 143 0.31 10.23 17.76
N ASN A 144 0.05 8.95 17.99
CA ASN A 144 0.34 7.88 17.03
C ASN A 144 -0.45 8.09 15.73
N LEU A 145 -1.77 8.31 15.82
CA LEU A 145 -2.62 8.61 14.66
C LEU A 145 -2.15 9.88 13.93
N THR A 146 -1.74 10.91 14.67
CA THR A 146 -1.19 12.13 14.05
C THR A 146 0.09 11.85 13.27
N THR A 147 0.98 10.99 13.79
CA THR A 147 2.20 10.59 13.06
C THR A 147 1.89 9.75 11.82
N GLU A 148 0.91 8.85 11.91
CA GLU A 148 0.46 8.03 10.80
C GLU A 148 -0.17 8.87 9.69
N VAL A 149 -1.06 9.80 10.03
CA VAL A 149 -1.65 10.76 9.08
C VAL A 149 -0.56 11.57 8.37
N LYS A 150 0.48 12.02 9.09
CA LYS A 150 1.62 12.72 8.48
C LYS A 150 2.41 11.79 7.54
N ALA A 151 2.56 10.51 7.86
CA ALA A 151 3.22 9.55 6.97
C ALA A 151 2.40 9.30 5.70
N LEU A 152 1.09 9.04 5.84
CA LEU A 152 0.17 8.85 4.71
C LEU A 152 0.12 10.07 3.79
N ARG A 153 0.10 11.29 4.35
CA ARG A 153 0.15 12.53 3.54
C ARG A 153 1.40 12.60 2.67
N ARG A 154 2.58 12.28 3.20
CA ARG A 154 3.82 12.24 2.41
C ARG A 154 3.76 11.20 1.30
N THR A 155 3.17 10.03 1.56
CA THR A 155 2.96 8.99 0.54
C THR A 155 2.03 9.48 -0.57
N VAL A 156 0.91 10.13 -0.22
CA VAL A 156 -0.02 10.70 -1.19
C VAL A 156 0.64 11.80 -2.04
N GLU A 157 1.43 12.69 -1.42
CA GLU A 157 2.18 13.73 -2.12
C GLU A 157 3.19 13.12 -3.10
N ALA A 158 3.92 12.08 -2.70
CA ALA A 158 4.85 11.37 -3.56
C ALA A 158 4.14 10.69 -4.75
N LEU A 159 3.01 10.02 -4.51
CA LEU A 159 2.19 9.42 -5.58
C LEU A 159 1.61 10.45 -6.53
N HIS A 160 1.20 11.62 -6.03
CA HIS A 160 0.72 12.69 -6.88
C HIS A 160 1.84 13.27 -7.75
N HIS A 161 3.06 13.37 -7.21
CA HIS A 161 4.22 13.79 -7.99
C HIS A 161 4.53 12.80 -9.12
N THR A 162 4.56 11.49 -8.84
CA THR A 162 4.79 10.47 -9.89
C THR A 162 3.65 10.44 -10.91
N GLN A 163 2.40 10.59 -10.48
CA GLN A 163 1.26 10.70 -11.40
C GLN A 163 1.41 11.89 -12.35
N ASN A 164 1.84 13.05 -11.85
CA ASN A 164 2.04 14.24 -12.66
C ASN A 164 3.22 14.09 -13.63
N GLN A 165 4.31 13.43 -13.21
CA GLN A 165 5.42 13.08 -14.10
C GLN A 165 4.95 12.17 -15.24
N LEU A 166 4.24 11.09 -14.92
CA LEU A 166 3.72 10.16 -15.93
C LEU A 166 2.73 10.84 -16.90
N LYS A 167 1.87 11.73 -16.39
CA LYS A 167 0.99 12.55 -17.24
C LYS A 167 1.77 13.43 -18.19
N ALA A 168 2.84 14.08 -17.72
CA ALA A 168 3.70 14.91 -18.56
C ALA A 168 4.45 14.08 -19.62
N GLU A 169 4.95 12.89 -19.26
CA GLU A 169 5.59 11.97 -20.20
C GLU A 169 4.61 11.43 -21.26
N ILE A 170 3.37 11.11 -20.88
CA ILE A 170 2.31 10.73 -21.83
C ILE A 170 2.02 11.89 -22.78
N ALA A 171 1.79 13.10 -22.26
CA ALA A 171 1.51 14.27 -23.09
C ALA A 171 2.65 14.58 -24.07
N HIS A 172 3.91 14.44 -23.63
CA HIS A 172 5.07 14.60 -24.49
C HIS A 172 5.14 13.51 -25.58
N ARG A 173 4.82 12.24 -25.25
CA ARG A 173 4.73 11.17 -26.26
C ARG A 173 3.62 11.44 -27.27
N ASP A 174 2.45 11.88 -26.82
CA ASP A 174 1.32 12.21 -27.70
C ASP A 174 1.65 13.39 -28.62
N GLN A 175 2.39 14.38 -28.11
CA GLN A 175 2.90 15.48 -28.93
C GLN A 175 3.89 14.99 -30.00
N LEU A 176 4.85 14.15 -29.64
CA LEU A 176 5.78 13.55 -30.61
C LEU A 176 5.04 12.73 -31.68
N ILE A 177 4.00 11.98 -31.29
CA ILE A 177 3.14 11.24 -32.22
C ILE A 177 2.49 12.20 -33.23
N GLN A 178 1.91 13.30 -32.75
CA GLN A 178 1.27 14.32 -33.59
C GLN A 178 2.27 15.05 -34.51
N ASP A 179 3.43 15.43 -33.98
CA ASP A 179 4.48 16.15 -34.73
C ASP A 179 5.02 15.31 -35.90
N ASN A 180 5.04 13.98 -35.74
CA ASN A 180 5.39 13.04 -36.80
C ASN A 180 4.22 12.70 -37.75
N GLY A 181 3.07 13.38 -37.59
CA GLY A 181 1.88 13.18 -38.43
C GLY A 181 1.21 11.83 -38.21
N LEU A 182 1.33 11.25 -37.01
CA LEU A 182 0.72 9.98 -36.63
C LEU A 182 -0.46 10.21 -35.67
N VAL A 183 -1.38 9.27 -35.61
CA VAL A 183 -2.57 9.28 -34.74
C VAL A 183 -2.79 7.89 -34.15
N LEU A 184 -3.12 7.86 -32.85
CA LEU A 184 -3.59 6.66 -32.16
C LEU A 184 -5.06 6.43 -32.46
N VAL A 185 -5.39 5.24 -32.95
CA VAL A 185 -6.76 4.79 -33.24
C VAL A 185 -7.05 3.62 -32.33
N GLU A 186 -8.09 3.75 -31.51
CA GLU A 186 -8.53 2.69 -30.60
C GLU A 186 -9.07 1.50 -31.40
N GLN A 187 -8.65 0.30 -31.00
CA GLN A 187 -9.21 -0.93 -31.53
C GLN A 187 -10.52 -1.21 -30.80
N GLU A 188 -11.62 -1.40 -31.54
CA GLU A 188 -12.86 -1.88 -30.92
C GLU A 188 -12.64 -3.30 -30.40
N ALA A 189 -12.82 -3.48 -29.10
CA ALA A 189 -12.92 -4.82 -28.51
C ALA A 189 -14.29 -5.39 -28.92
N GLU A 190 -14.32 -6.09 -30.06
CA GLU A 190 -15.42 -7.02 -30.36
C GLU A 190 -15.57 -7.95 -29.14
N GLY A 191 -16.75 -7.88 -28.51
CA GLY A 191 -17.03 -8.46 -27.20
C GLY A 191 -16.61 -9.93 -27.14
N SER A 192 -15.49 -10.19 -26.48
CA SER A 192 -15.07 -11.53 -26.10
C SER A 192 -15.48 -11.73 -24.66
N GLU A 193 -16.66 -12.33 -24.50
CA GLU A 193 -16.98 -13.05 -23.28
C GLU A 193 -15.87 -14.06 -22.97
N GLU A 194 -15.60 -14.19 -21.68
CA GLU A 194 -14.65 -15.12 -21.08
C GLU A 194 -14.67 -16.48 -21.79
N SER A 195 -13.58 -16.82 -22.48
CA SER A 195 -13.39 -18.15 -23.02
C SER A 195 -12.02 -18.68 -22.60
N SER A 196 -12.13 -19.66 -21.72
CA SER A 196 -11.11 -20.48 -21.11
C SER A 196 -9.93 -20.84 -22.02
N ALA A 197 -8.75 -20.77 -21.43
CA ALA A 197 -7.47 -21.15 -22.00
C ALA A 197 -7.49 -22.54 -22.65
N THR A 198 -7.25 -22.60 -23.96
CA THR A 198 -6.64 -23.77 -24.59
C THR A 198 -5.56 -23.34 -25.58
N ASN A 199 -4.42 -24.02 -25.48
CA ASN A 199 -3.17 -23.75 -26.19
C ASN A 199 -3.31 -23.95 -27.70
N ALA A 200 -3.01 -22.90 -28.47
CA ALA A 200 -2.36 -23.00 -29.78
C ALA A 200 -1.65 -21.67 -30.04
N ALA A 201 -0.48 -21.71 -30.68
CA ALA A 201 0.36 -20.55 -30.98
C ALA A 201 -0.30 -19.62 -32.04
N SER A 202 -1.40 -18.96 -31.65
CA SER A 202 -1.97 -17.84 -32.36
C SER A 202 -1.28 -16.58 -31.87
N THR A 203 -0.67 -15.84 -32.80
CA THR A 203 -0.07 -14.53 -32.58
C THR A 203 -1.04 -13.68 -31.76
N GLN A 204 -0.75 -13.49 -30.47
CA GLN A 204 -1.55 -12.61 -29.61
C GLN A 204 -1.37 -11.20 -30.16
N ILE A 205 -2.32 -10.76 -30.99
CA ILE A 205 -2.35 -9.38 -31.48
C ILE A 205 -2.55 -8.53 -30.23
N PRO A 206 -1.62 -7.60 -29.91
CA PRO A 206 -1.75 -6.78 -28.72
C PRO A 206 -3.04 -5.98 -28.81
N THR A 207 -3.95 -6.20 -27.86
CA THR A 207 -5.17 -5.42 -27.67
C THR A 207 -4.78 -4.05 -27.14
N GLY A 208 -4.67 -3.07 -28.04
CA GLY A 208 -4.28 -1.71 -27.72
C GLY A 208 -4.47 -0.76 -28.91
N PRO A 209 -4.43 0.55 -28.67
CA PRO A 209 -4.56 1.54 -29.74
C PRO A 209 -3.43 1.37 -30.76
N LEU A 210 -3.82 1.39 -32.03
CA LEU A 210 -2.93 1.24 -33.17
C LEU A 210 -2.48 2.61 -33.67
N LEU A 211 -1.28 2.68 -34.23
CA LEU A 211 -0.70 3.92 -34.73
C LEU A 211 -0.84 3.99 -36.25
N PHE A 212 -1.46 5.06 -36.75
CA PHE A 212 -1.65 5.28 -38.19
C PHE A 212 -1.13 6.65 -38.62
N SER A 213 -0.74 6.79 -39.88
CA SER A 213 -0.50 8.11 -40.48
C SER A 213 -1.80 8.89 -40.56
N LEU A 214 -1.76 10.15 -40.11
CA LEU A 214 -2.86 11.10 -40.20
C LEU A 214 -3.34 11.26 -41.65
N GLU A 215 -2.42 11.21 -42.62
CA GLU A 215 -2.79 11.31 -44.03
C GLU A 215 -3.57 10.07 -44.51
N THR A 216 -3.20 8.87 -44.06
CA THR A 216 -3.95 7.65 -44.37
C THR A 216 -5.37 7.73 -43.85
N ILE A 217 -5.54 8.17 -42.59
CA ILE A 217 -6.86 8.34 -41.98
C ILE A 217 -7.68 9.38 -42.76
N ARG A 218 -7.09 10.52 -43.11
CA ARG A 218 -7.73 11.57 -43.91
C ARG A 218 -8.17 11.09 -45.29
N LEU A 219 -7.36 10.27 -45.97
CA LEU A 219 -7.71 9.69 -47.26
C LEU A 219 -8.91 8.75 -47.14
N VAL A 220 -8.90 7.87 -46.13
CA VAL A 220 -10.02 6.95 -45.87
C VAL A 220 -11.29 7.72 -45.56
N GLU A 221 -11.22 8.75 -44.71
CA GLU A 221 -12.36 9.58 -44.34
C GLU A 221 -12.92 10.40 -45.52
N ARG A 222 -12.06 10.81 -46.46
CA ARG A 222 -12.48 11.51 -47.69
C ARG A 222 -13.28 10.62 -48.62
N VAL A 223 -12.93 9.33 -48.72
CA VAL A 223 -13.63 8.38 -49.59
C VAL A 223 -14.87 7.79 -48.91
N VAL A 224 -14.79 7.52 -47.60
CA VAL A 224 -15.91 7.02 -46.79
C VAL A 224 -16.15 7.95 -45.60
N PRO A 225 -16.91 9.05 -45.78
CA PRO A 225 -17.21 9.98 -44.71
C PRO A 225 -18.19 9.39 -43.68
N GLY A 226 -18.17 9.93 -42.47
CA GLY A 226 -19.07 9.57 -41.37
C GLY A 226 -18.37 9.04 -40.13
N THR A 227 -19.16 8.67 -39.12
CA THR A 227 -18.71 8.27 -37.78
C THR A 227 -18.39 6.78 -37.65
N ALA A 228 -18.42 6.03 -38.76
CA ALA A 228 -18.04 4.62 -38.76
C ALA A 228 -16.57 4.44 -38.36
N THR A 229 -16.26 3.32 -37.73
CA THR A 229 -14.88 3.01 -37.32
C THR A 229 -13.97 2.83 -38.53
N LEU A 230 -12.65 2.93 -38.28
CA LEU A 230 -11.67 2.80 -39.36
C LEU A 230 -11.82 1.45 -40.08
N ASP A 231 -12.02 0.37 -39.32
CA ASP A 231 -12.23 -0.98 -39.87
C ASP A 231 -13.50 -1.06 -40.72
N GLN A 232 -14.61 -0.49 -40.25
CA GLN A 232 -15.86 -0.42 -41.02
C GLN A 232 -15.69 0.39 -42.31
N LYS A 233 -14.92 1.50 -42.27
CA LYS A 233 -14.62 2.32 -43.46
C LYS A 233 -13.76 1.54 -44.47
N ILE A 234 -12.74 0.83 -44.00
CA ILE A 234 -11.88 -0.03 -44.84
C ILE A 234 -12.70 -1.17 -45.46
N GLN A 235 -13.58 -1.81 -44.69
CA GLN A 235 -14.45 -2.87 -45.19
C GLN A 235 -15.34 -2.37 -46.33
N LYS A 236 -15.96 -1.19 -46.19
CA LYS A 236 -16.74 -0.55 -47.26
C LYS A 236 -15.91 -0.25 -48.51
N LEU A 237 -14.66 0.22 -48.35
CA LEU A 237 -13.75 0.45 -49.47
C LEU A 237 -13.45 -0.86 -50.23
N VAL A 238 -13.19 -1.94 -49.49
CA VAL A 238 -12.95 -3.27 -50.07
C VAL A 238 -14.17 -3.75 -50.85
N ASP A 239 -15.37 -3.60 -50.31
CA ASP A 239 -16.61 -4.02 -50.98
C ASP A 239 -16.91 -3.18 -52.22
N MET A 240 -16.66 -1.87 -52.18
CA MET A 240 -16.76 -0.99 -53.34
C MET A 240 -15.76 -1.37 -54.44
N ASN A 241 -14.51 -1.71 -54.07
CA ASN A 241 -13.48 -2.15 -55.02
C ASN A 241 -13.85 -3.48 -55.67
N LYS A 242 -14.38 -4.45 -54.91
CA LYS A 242 -14.89 -5.71 -55.44
C LYS A 242 -16.00 -5.49 -56.47
N LYS A 243 -16.94 -4.59 -56.18
CA LYS A 243 -18.02 -4.24 -57.11
C LYS A 243 -17.47 -3.61 -58.39
N MET A 244 -16.58 -2.62 -58.28
CA MET A 244 -15.96 -1.98 -59.45
C MET A 244 -15.18 -2.95 -60.33
N ARG A 245 -14.46 -3.91 -59.73
CA ARG A 245 -13.74 -4.95 -60.50
C ARG A 245 -14.70 -5.82 -61.30
N LYS A 246 -15.81 -6.24 -60.68
CA LYS A 246 -16.87 -6.99 -61.36
C LYS A 246 -17.47 -6.19 -62.52
N ASP A 247 -17.80 -4.92 -62.31
CA ASP A 247 -18.35 -4.05 -63.34
C ASP A 247 -17.34 -3.87 -64.51
N TYR A 248 -16.04 -3.81 -64.22
CA TYR A 248 -14.97 -3.74 -65.23
C TYR A 248 -14.83 -5.04 -66.03
N GLU A 249 -14.85 -6.20 -65.37
CA GLU A 249 -14.82 -7.52 -66.04
C GLU A 249 -16.04 -7.70 -66.97
N GLU A 250 -17.23 -7.31 -66.54
CA GLU A 250 -18.45 -7.32 -67.37
C GLU A 250 -18.33 -6.38 -68.58
N MET A 251 -17.75 -5.19 -68.39
CA MET A 251 -17.50 -4.25 -69.49
C MET A 251 -16.46 -4.78 -70.48
N GLU A 252 -15.37 -5.39 -70.00
CA GLU A 252 -14.36 -6.03 -70.87
C GLU A 252 -14.97 -7.17 -71.70
N GLN A 253 -15.80 -8.02 -71.10
CA GLN A 253 -16.53 -9.06 -71.83
C GLN A 253 -17.45 -8.47 -72.90
N THR A 254 -18.10 -7.34 -72.59
CA THR A 254 -18.97 -6.62 -73.53
C THR A 254 -18.17 -6.06 -74.71
N ILE A 255 -17.03 -5.40 -74.44
CA ILE A 255 -16.14 -4.85 -75.48
C ILE A 255 -15.55 -5.99 -76.33
N TYR A 256 -15.12 -7.08 -75.72
CA TYR A 256 -14.60 -8.25 -76.43
C TYR A 256 -15.66 -8.84 -77.38
N SER A 257 -16.89 -9.01 -76.89
CA SER A 257 -18.01 -9.51 -77.68
C SER A 257 -18.34 -8.59 -78.86
N GLN A 258 -18.33 -7.27 -78.65
CA GLN A 258 -18.51 -6.28 -79.72
C GLN A 258 -17.36 -6.29 -80.73
N ARG A 259 -16.10 -6.44 -80.27
CA ARG A 259 -14.94 -6.50 -81.16
C ARG A 259 -14.96 -7.76 -82.01
N VAL A 260 -15.29 -8.93 -81.45
CA VAL A 260 -15.45 -10.17 -82.23
C VAL A 260 -16.58 -10.05 -83.24
N ALA A 261 -17.72 -9.47 -82.85
CA ALA A 261 -18.84 -9.22 -83.77
C ALA A 261 -18.46 -8.25 -84.90
N ARG A 262 -17.65 -7.22 -84.61
CA ARG A 262 -17.13 -6.27 -85.60
C ARG A 262 -16.05 -6.90 -86.49
N ASN A 263 -15.15 -7.71 -85.94
CA ASN A 263 -14.08 -8.38 -86.68
C ASN A 263 -14.65 -9.44 -87.63
N ASN A 264 -15.70 -10.16 -87.24
CA ASN A 264 -16.46 -11.03 -88.15
C ASN A 264 -17.15 -10.24 -89.29
N ARG A 265 -17.46 -8.96 -89.06
CA ARG A 265 -18.02 -8.05 -90.07
C ARG A 265 -16.94 -7.46 -90.99
N GLU A 266 -15.72 -7.25 -90.48
CA GLU A 266 -14.54 -6.78 -91.23
C GLU A 266 -13.82 -7.91 -91.99
N ALA A 267 -13.86 -9.16 -91.51
CA ALA A 267 -13.37 -10.36 -92.20
C ALA A 267 -14.15 -10.69 -93.49
N ALA A 268 -15.38 -10.16 -93.62
CA ALA A 268 -16.12 -10.18 -94.88
C ALA A 268 -15.65 -9.09 -95.89
N SER A 269 -14.72 -8.21 -95.51
CA SER A 269 -14.39 -6.98 -96.27
C SER A 269 -12.90 -6.73 -96.59
N SER A 270 -11.95 -7.58 -96.16
CA SER A 270 -10.51 -7.25 -96.25
C SER A 270 -9.66 -8.30 -96.97
N VAL A 271 -9.83 -8.38 -98.30
CA VAL A 271 -8.74 -8.76 -99.22
C VAL A 271 -8.14 -7.46 -99.74
N SER A 272 -7.03 -6.98 -99.17
CA SER A 272 -6.15 -6.01 -99.85
C SER A 272 -4.93 -5.63 -98.99
N ASN A 273 -3.76 -5.99 -99.53
CA ASN A 273 -2.48 -5.28 -99.48
C ASN A 273 -1.68 -5.22 -98.17
N GLY A 274 -0.60 -6.01 -98.17
CA GLY A 274 0.64 -5.70 -97.47
C GLY A 274 1.57 -4.85 -98.35
N ALA A 275 2.03 -3.73 -97.80
CA ALA A 275 3.24 -3.01 -98.21
C ALA A 275 3.52 -1.96 -97.12
N GLY A 276 4.42 -2.27 -96.17
CA GLY A 276 4.77 -1.35 -95.07
C GLY A 276 5.43 -2.01 -93.84
N VAL A 277 5.62 -3.33 -93.85
CA VAL A 277 6.11 -4.11 -92.68
C VAL A 277 7.61 -3.88 -92.39
N ASP A 278 8.38 -3.39 -93.36
CA ASP A 278 9.85 -3.36 -93.25
C ASP A 278 10.41 -2.20 -92.39
N ASP A 279 9.72 -1.04 -92.30
CA ASP A 279 10.18 0.07 -91.46
C ASP A 279 9.79 -0.11 -89.99
N VAL A 280 8.60 -0.66 -89.71
CA VAL A 280 8.17 -1.02 -88.34
C VAL A 280 9.10 -2.07 -87.72
N ASN A 281 9.59 -3.02 -88.54
CA ASN A 281 10.54 -4.03 -88.10
C ASN A 281 11.90 -3.44 -87.71
N LYS A 282 12.39 -2.39 -88.37
CA LYS A 282 13.68 -1.76 -88.03
C LYS A 282 13.61 -0.98 -86.72
N ASP A 283 12.53 -0.23 -86.50
CA ASP A 283 12.33 0.51 -85.24
C ASP A 283 12.14 -0.44 -84.05
N ALA A 284 11.43 -1.56 -84.24
CA ALA A 284 11.32 -2.61 -83.22
C ALA A 284 12.68 -3.22 -82.84
N VAL A 285 13.57 -3.44 -83.82
CA VAL A 285 14.93 -3.95 -83.58
C VAL A 285 15.78 -2.94 -82.81
N LYS A 286 15.65 -1.64 -83.11
CA LYS A 286 16.36 -0.57 -82.39
C LYS A 286 15.90 -0.44 -80.93
N GLN A 287 14.59 -0.48 -80.70
CA GLN A 287 14.02 -0.47 -79.34
C GLN A 287 14.45 -1.71 -78.53
N LEU A 288 14.51 -2.88 -79.16
CA LEU A 288 15.05 -4.09 -78.54
C LEU A 288 16.52 -3.94 -78.11
N ALA A 289 17.35 -3.31 -78.94
CA ALA A 289 18.75 -3.07 -78.61
C ALA A 289 18.91 -2.10 -77.42
N GLU A 290 18.09 -1.06 -77.37
CA GLU A 290 18.08 -0.09 -76.27
C GLU A 290 17.60 -0.71 -74.95
N ILE A 291 16.53 -1.51 -74.99
CA ILE A 291 16.04 -2.27 -73.82
C ILE A 291 17.11 -3.23 -73.33
N LYS A 292 17.82 -3.91 -74.24
CA LYS A 292 18.90 -4.85 -73.89
C LYS A 292 20.07 -4.13 -73.21
N LEU A 293 20.46 -2.94 -73.67
CA LEU A 293 21.51 -2.15 -73.03
C LEU A 293 21.08 -1.69 -71.63
N LYS A 294 19.85 -1.17 -71.49
CA LYS A 294 19.30 -0.74 -70.21
C LYS A 294 19.20 -1.90 -69.21
N MET A 295 18.84 -3.09 -69.68
CA MET A 295 18.84 -4.31 -68.88
C MET A 295 20.25 -4.64 -68.37
N GLN A 296 21.27 -4.55 -69.23
CA GLN A 296 22.67 -4.80 -68.82
C GLN A 296 23.17 -3.78 -67.79
N ASP A 297 22.78 -2.51 -67.90
CA ASP A 297 23.15 -1.50 -66.91
C ASP A 297 22.47 -1.74 -65.56
N LEU A 298 21.18 -2.12 -65.56
CA LEU A 298 20.46 -2.51 -64.34
C LEU A 298 21.03 -3.80 -63.71
N GLU A 299 21.46 -4.77 -64.53
CA GLU A 299 22.14 -5.98 -64.04
C GLU A 299 23.45 -5.64 -63.32
N ARG A 300 24.26 -4.74 -63.90
CA ARG A 300 25.49 -4.25 -63.24
C ARG A 300 25.18 -3.51 -61.95
N GLU A 301 24.19 -2.62 -61.95
CA GLU A 301 23.80 -1.89 -60.75
C GLU A 301 23.32 -2.83 -59.64
N ASN A 302 22.54 -3.86 -59.99
CA ASN A 302 22.09 -4.89 -59.06
C ASN A 302 23.27 -5.64 -58.42
N THR A 303 24.31 -6.01 -59.19
CA THR A 303 25.52 -6.63 -58.62
C THR A 303 26.26 -5.70 -57.66
N ASN A 304 26.28 -4.39 -57.93
CA ASN A 304 26.88 -3.40 -57.04
C ASN A 304 26.09 -3.26 -55.72
N HIS A 305 24.76 -3.17 -55.81
CA HIS A 305 23.88 -3.12 -54.63
C HIS A 305 23.99 -4.38 -53.78
N GLN A 306 24.07 -5.56 -54.39
CA GLN A 306 24.34 -6.81 -53.66
C GLN A 306 25.67 -6.77 -52.89
N GLY A 307 26.74 -6.24 -53.51
CA GLY A 307 28.03 -6.05 -52.83
C GLY A 307 27.95 -5.06 -51.65
N ASN A 308 27.16 -3.98 -51.78
CA ASN A 308 26.91 -3.04 -50.68
C ASN A 308 26.16 -3.72 -49.53
N VAL A 309 25.11 -4.49 -49.83
CA VAL A 309 24.33 -5.24 -48.82
C VAL A 309 25.24 -6.18 -48.03
N ILE A 310 26.07 -6.99 -48.69
CA ILE A 310 26.99 -7.93 -48.02
C ILE A 310 27.94 -7.18 -47.07
N ARG A 311 28.48 -6.03 -47.48
CA ARG A 311 29.36 -5.22 -46.63
C ARG A 311 28.63 -4.66 -45.42
N MET A 312 27.43 -4.11 -45.62
CA MET A 312 26.60 -3.55 -44.55
C MET A 312 26.14 -4.62 -43.56
N GLU A 313 25.73 -5.80 -44.04
CA GLU A 313 25.40 -6.96 -43.21
C GLU A 313 26.61 -7.40 -42.36
N GLY A 314 27.80 -7.41 -42.96
CA GLY A 314 29.04 -7.69 -42.24
C GLY A 314 29.35 -6.67 -41.14
N GLN A 315 29.10 -5.38 -41.38
CA GLN A 315 29.22 -4.33 -40.35
C GLN A 315 28.17 -4.50 -39.25
N MET A 316 26.91 -4.73 -39.60
CA MET A 316 25.82 -4.95 -38.66
C MET A 316 26.09 -6.14 -37.73
N LYS A 317 26.63 -7.24 -38.28
CA LYS A 317 27.00 -8.42 -37.48
C LYS A 317 28.10 -8.08 -36.46
N ARG A 318 29.11 -7.31 -36.85
CA ARG A 318 30.17 -6.84 -35.93
C ARG A 318 29.62 -5.91 -34.85
N PHE A 319 28.78 -4.94 -35.22
CA PHE A 319 28.17 -4.04 -34.23
C PHE A 319 27.28 -4.79 -33.25
N LYS A 320 26.52 -5.78 -33.72
CA LYS A 320 25.71 -6.65 -32.85
C LYS A 320 26.58 -7.39 -31.84
N THR A 321 27.65 -8.06 -32.28
CA THR A 321 28.56 -8.77 -31.37
C THR A 321 29.24 -7.82 -30.36
N ASN A 322 29.58 -6.61 -30.78
CA ASN A 322 30.14 -5.59 -29.87
C ASN A 322 29.10 -5.14 -28.83
N ALA A 323 27.85 -4.92 -29.23
CA ALA A 323 26.77 -4.58 -28.32
C ALA A 323 26.49 -5.72 -27.31
N ASP A 324 26.39 -6.97 -27.78
CA ASP A 324 26.18 -8.14 -26.93
C ASP A 324 27.31 -8.31 -25.90
N THR A 325 28.55 -7.99 -26.27
CA THR A 325 29.71 -8.02 -25.36
C THR A 325 29.62 -6.90 -24.31
N ALA A 326 29.29 -5.67 -24.74
CA ALA A 326 29.14 -4.53 -23.84
C ALA A 326 27.99 -4.73 -22.84
N GLU A 327 26.89 -5.37 -23.26
CA GLU A 327 25.79 -5.72 -22.36
C GLU A 327 26.23 -6.71 -21.27
N LYS A 328 27.01 -7.74 -21.64
CA LYS A 328 27.56 -8.69 -20.67
C LYS A 328 28.47 -8.00 -19.66
N GLU A 329 29.40 -7.16 -20.11
CA GLU A 329 30.28 -6.37 -19.23
C GLU A 329 29.48 -5.48 -18.27
N LEU A 330 28.42 -4.82 -18.76
CA LEU A 330 27.56 -3.99 -17.93
C LEU A 330 26.82 -4.82 -16.86
N THR A 331 26.36 -6.03 -17.19
CA THR A 331 25.75 -6.91 -16.19
C THR A 331 26.75 -7.34 -15.11
N GLU A 332 28.00 -7.62 -15.48
CA GLU A 332 29.06 -7.98 -14.55
C GLU A 332 29.47 -6.81 -13.65
N LEU A 333 29.61 -5.60 -14.21
CA LEU A 333 29.86 -4.40 -13.40
C LEU A 333 28.72 -4.11 -12.43
N LYS A 334 27.46 -4.36 -12.81
CA LYS A 334 26.31 -4.22 -11.90
C LYS A 334 26.35 -5.22 -10.75
N THR A 335 26.76 -6.48 -11.00
CA THR A 335 26.88 -7.48 -9.93
C THR A 335 28.04 -7.13 -8.99
N GLN A 336 29.20 -6.75 -9.53
CA GLN A 336 30.35 -6.28 -8.76
C GLN A 336 30.01 -5.05 -7.91
N MET A 337 29.30 -4.06 -8.46
CA MET A 337 28.86 -2.87 -7.70
C MET A 337 27.95 -3.25 -6.53
N ARG A 338 27.03 -4.21 -6.70
CA ARG A 338 26.17 -4.70 -5.62
C ARG A 338 26.99 -5.41 -4.53
N GLN A 339 27.97 -6.20 -4.93
CA GLN A 339 28.86 -6.90 -4.01
C GLN A 339 29.71 -5.92 -3.19
N LEU A 340 30.37 -4.96 -3.85
CA LEU A 340 31.17 -3.93 -3.18
C LEU A 340 30.32 -3.06 -2.23
N LYS A 341 29.08 -2.72 -2.60
CA LYS A 341 28.15 -2.01 -1.69
C LYS A 341 27.79 -2.84 -0.46
N LYS A 342 27.69 -4.16 -0.60
CA LYS A 342 27.45 -5.06 0.54
C LYS A 342 28.69 -5.10 1.44
N GLU A 343 29.86 -5.31 0.86
CA GLU A 343 31.13 -5.34 1.59
C GLU A 343 31.41 -4.02 2.31
N LEU A 344 31.12 -2.88 1.68
CA LEU A 344 31.23 -1.56 2.32
C LEU A 344 30.37 -1.48 3.58
N ARG A 345 29.09 -1.85 3.50
CA ARG A 345 28.19 -1.86 4.66
C ARG A 345 28.67 -2.80 5.76
N ASP A 346 29.14 -3.99 5.39
CA ASP A 346 29.67 -4.95 6.36
C ASP A 346 30.92 -4.40 7.07
N LYS A 347 31.79 -3.68 6.34
CA LYS A 347 32.96 -3.00 6.92
C LYS A 347 32.58 -1.79 7.79
N GLU A 348 31.57 -1.01 7.40
CA GLU A 348 31.03 0.09 8.21
C GLU A 348 30.48 -0.42 9.55
N ASN A 349 29.69 -1.51 9.52
CA ASN A 349 29.18 -2.15 10.73
C ASN A 349 30.31 -2.61 11.65
N LEU A 350 31.33 -3.30 11.11
CA LEU A 350 32.51 -3.72 11.89
C LEU A 350 33.28 -2.53 12.47
N LEU A 351 33.37 -1.43 11.73
CA LEU A 351 34.01 -0.21 12.21
C LEU A 351 33.24 0.39 13.38
N ASP A 352 31.90 0.42 13.33
CA ASP A 352 31.08 0.98 14.40
C ASP A 352 31.10 0.09 15.65
N GLU A 353 31.12 -1.24 15.51
CA GLU A 353 31.39 -2.17 16.62
C GLU A 353 32.77 -1.91 17.25
N ALA A 354 33.80 -1.72 16.42
CA ALA A 354 35.14 -1.40 16.89
C ALA A 354 35.20 -0.02 17.61
N LYS A 355 34.42 0.98 17.15
CA LYS A 355 34.33 2.28 17.83
C LYS A 355 33.65 2.17 19.19
N GLU A 356 32.55 1.42 19.30
CA GLU A 356 31.84 1.28 20.58
C GLU A 356 32.68 0.50 21.59
N THR A 357 33.36 -0.57 21.16
CA THR A 357 34.33 -1.29 22.02
C THR A 357 35.47 -0.37 22.47
N ASN A 358 36.01 0.47 21.57
CA ASN A 358 37.05 1.44 21.94
C ASN A 358 36.54 2.48 22.94
N LYS A 359 35.33 3.02 22.74
CA LYS A 359 34.68 3.95 23.68
C LYS A 359 34.48 3.34 25.06
N HIS A 360 34.09 2.05 25.14
CA HIS A 360 34.01 1.33 26.41
C HIS A 360 35.38 1.18 27.09
N LEU A 361 36.43 0.86 26.34
CA LEU A 361 37.80 0.77 26.85
C LEU A 361 38.31 2.13 27.34
N GLN A 362 38.08 3.21 26.58
CA GLN A 362 38.41 4.58 26.98
C GLN A 362 37.72 4.95 28.30
N SER A 363 36.42 4.68 28.41
CA SER A 363 35.64 4.93 29.64
C SER A 363 36.21 4.15 30.83
N ARG A 364 36.66 2.92 30.63
CA ARG A 364 37.30 2.10 31.67
C ARG A 364 38.67 2.66 32.07
N MET A 365 39.49 3.08 31.09
CA MET A 365 40.78 3.71 31.34
C MET A 365 40.64 5.01 32.12
N GLU A 366 39.64 5.84 31.79
CA GLU A 366 39.38 7.10 32.49
C GLU A 366 38.99 6.87 33.95
N LYS A 367 38.13 5.87 34.22
CA LYS A 367 37.83 5.44 35.60
C LYS A 367 39.09 5.03 36.36
N MET A 368 39.97 4.23 35.75
CA MET A 368 41.24 3.81 36.37
C MET A 368 42.20 4.98 36.59
N ARG A 369 42.24 5.94 35.65
CA ARG A 369 43.05 7.18 35.79
C ARG A 369 42.57 8.00 36.99
N ASN A 370 41.26 8.22 37.08
CA ASN A 370 40.67 9.01 38.17
C ASN A 370 40.85 8.33 39.54
N GLN A 371 40.87 6.99 39.60
CA GLN A 371 41.21 6.24 40.82
C GLN A 371 42.68 6.39 41.23
N ARG A 372 43.61 6.55 40.28
CA ARG A 372 45.04 6.78 40.56
C ARG A 372 45.33 8.20 41.03
N THR A 373 44.64 9.20 40.48
CA THR A 373 44.82 10.62 40.86
C THR A 373 44.13 10.98 42.17
N GLY A 374 43.18 10.16 42.65
CA GLY A 374 42.46 10.35 43.92
C GLY A 374 43.13 9.74 45.15
N ARG A 375 44.33 9.16 45.04
CA ARG A 375 45.12 8.74 46.21
C ARG A 375 46.00 9.90 46.68
N PRO A 376 45.77 10.46 47.89
CA PRO A 376 46.76 11.33 48.51
C PRO A 376 48.02 10.51 48.83
N VAL A 377 49.18 11.10 48.59
CA VAL A 377 50.50 10.57 48.94
C VAL A 377 50.60 10.36 50.45
#